data_AF-M5RCW5-F1
#
_entry.id   AF-M5RCW5-F1
#
_cell.length_a   1.000
_cell.length_b   1.000
_cell.length_c   1.000
_cell.angle_alpha   90.00
_cell.angle_beta   90.00
_cell.angle_gamma   90.00
#
_symmetry.space_group_name_H-M   'P 1'
#
loop_
_entity.id
_entity.type
_entity.pdbx_description
1 polymer ?
#
loop_
_entity_poly.entity_id
_entity_poly.type
_entity_poly.pdbx_seq_one_letter_code
_entity_poly.pdbx_strand_id
1 'polypeptide(L)'
;MLNQHRLQPWAYQSAIYAIVFAAMDRETARRWLVPLAASVYLYSGLGKLDYQFAHTVGQNFLSAVDLPVIGNLADRFEHNTLAIIALLLPLSEALIAIGLLFHRTRRVAAVCVILLHLSLVVMLGPWNLDHSNGVLFWNVLLIIQAWFLFLKPIAEPCKTSPPQSEAKYAAVTESIGKRLAAAIVILAIVMPATERWGYWDHWTSWALYSPHSSRVEVQIHRSAMDQLPATIHPFLQDDNSDGWHHLQMNLWSLDRLNVPIYPQARFQLAVASRIAHLYDLSDSVRVIVKGVADRRSGVRNEQRAIGRKEIDAELRHYWIAQ
;
A
#
# COMPACT_ATOMS: atom_id res chain seq x y z
N MET A 1 -5.72 -12.43 -16.25
CA MET A 1 -5.24 -11.83 -14.98
C MET A 1 -5.90 -12.43 -13.74
N LEU A 2 -5.11 -12.82 -12.73
CA LEU A 2 -5.59 -13.11 -11.37
C LEU A 2 -6.11 -11.84 -10.69
N ASN A 3 -7.11 -11.97 -9.82
CA ASN A 3 -7.66 -10.84 -9.07
C ASN A 3 -6.66 -10.33 -8.02
N GLN A 4 -5.93 -9.25 -8.34
CA GLN A 4 -4.90 -8.66 -7.48
C GLN A 4 -5.48 -7.94 -6.25
N HIS A 5 -6.79 -7.75 -6.15
CA HIS A 5 -7.41 -7.23 -4.91
C HIS A 5 -7.11 -8.09 -3.69
N ARG A 6 -6.77 -9.38 -3.87
CA ARG A 6 -6.38 -10.29 -2.77
C ARG A 6 -4.99 -9.98 -2.18
N LEU A 7 -4.18 -9.19 -2.88
CA LEU A 7 -2.84 -8.78 -2.47
C LEU A 7 -2.86 -7.44 -1.71
N GLN A 8 -3.90 -7.22 -0.88
CA GLN A 8 -3.90 -6.09 0.04
C GLN A 8 -2.66 -6.16 0.94
N PRO A 9 -2.07 -5.02 1.35
CA PRO A 9 -0.87 -4.99 2.17
C PRO A 9 -0.96 -5.85 3.44
N TRP A 10 -2.09 -5.80 4.14
CA TRP A 10 -2.34 -6.58 5.35
C TRP A 10 -2.42 -8.08 5.08
N ALA A 11 -3.00 -8.49 3.95
CA ALA A 11 -3.08 -9.90 3.54
C ALA A 11 -1.70 -10.43 3.16
N TYR A 12 -0.93 -9.64 2.40
CA TYR A 12 0.43 -9.96 2.00
C TYR A 12 1.37 -10.11 3.23
N GLN A 13 1.33 -9.15 4.15
CA GLN A 13 2.08 -9.22 5.40
C GLN A 13 1.68 -10.45 6.25
N SER A 14 0.38 -10.72 6.37
CA SER A 14 -0.13 -11.86 7.15
C SER A 14 0.30 -13.20 6.54
N ALA A 15 0.35 -13.31 5.21
CA ALA A 15 0.83 -14.50 4.53
C ALA A 15 2.33 -14.75 4.82
N ILE A 16 3.16 -13.71 4.80
CA ILE A 16 4.57 -13.82 5.19
C ILE A 16 4.69 -14.28 6.66
N TYR A 17 3.88 -13.72 7.55
CA TYR A 17 3.89 -14.10 8.97
C TYR A 17 3.48 -15.55 9.19
N ALA A 18 2.44 -16.01 8.50
CA ALA A 18 2.02 -17.41 8.56
C ALA A 18 3.15 -18.36 8.13
N ILE A 19 3.86 -18.04 7.05
CA ILE A 19 5.00 -18.83 6.57
C ILE A 19 6.14 -18.84 7.60
N VAL A 20 6.48 -17.67 8.15
CA VAL A 20 7.54 -17.55 9.17
C VAL A 20 7.17 -18.35 10.42
N PHE A 21 5.94 -18.22 10.94
CA PHE A 21 5.50 -18.93 12.14
C PHE A 21 5.33 -20.43 11.94
N ALA A 22 5.00 -20.88 10.72
CA ALA A 22 4.94 -22.30 10.40
C ALA A 22 6.34 -22.93 10.29
N ALA A 23 7.35 -22.15 9.86
CA ALA A 23 8.68 -22.67 9.55
C ALA A 23 9.75 -22.42 10.63
N MET A 24 9.57 -21.42 11.49
CA MET A 24 10.62 -20.95 12.40
C MET A 24 10.18 -21.00 13.87
N ASP A 25 11.12 -21.35 14.75
CA ASP A 25 10.93 -21.18 16.19
C ASP A 25 10.82 -19.69 16.55
N ARG A 26 10.30 -19.41 17.76
CA ARG A 26 10.02 -18.05 18.22
C ARG A 26 11.22 -17.11 18.16
N GLU A 27 12.43 -17.58 18.46
CA GLU A 27 13.62 -16.74 18.48
C GLU A 27 14.07 -16.42 17.05
N THR A 28 14.16 -17.44 16.21
CA THR A 28 14.50 -17.27 14.79
C THR A 28 13.48 -16.41 14.07
N ALA A 29 12.18 -16.66 14.27
CA ALA A 29 11.10 -15.85 13.71
C ALA A 29 11.26 -14.37 14.07
N ARG A 30 11.50 -14.04 15.34
CA ARG A 30 11.70 -12.64 15.75
C ARG A 30 12.91 -12.00 15.06
N ARG A 31 14.01 -12.72 14.89
CA ARG A 31 15.21 -12.20 14.19
C ARG A 31 14.91 -11.80 12.74
N TRP A 32 13.99 -12.49 12.07
CA TRP A 32 13.55 -12.17 10.71
C TRP A 32 12.41 -11.14 10.65
N LEU A 33 11.49 -11.19 11.61
CA LEU A 33 10.35 -10.27 11.65
C LEU A 33 10.73 -8.84 12.04
N VAL A 34 11.78 -8.65 12.84
CA VAL A 34 12.29 -7.32 13.21
C VAL A 34 12.72 -6.49 11.98
N PRO A 35 13.64 -6.95 11.12
CA PRO A 35 14.02 -6.20 9.93
C PRO A 35 12.88 -6.10 8.92
N LEU A 36 12.01 -7.11 8.80
CA LEU A 36 10.81 -7.03 7.98
C LEU A 36 9.88 -5.91 8.44
N ALA A 37 9.55 -5.85 9.73
CA ALA A 37 8.72 -4.80 10.30
C ALA A 37 9.35 -3.41 10.09
N ALA A 38 10.66 -3.27 10.33
CA ALA A 38 11.37 -2.03 10.05
C ALA A 38 11.29 -1.64 8.56
N SER A 39 11.39 -2.60 7.65
CA SER A 39 11.30 -2.33 6.21
C SER A 39 9.95 -1.75 5.79
N VAL A 40 8.84 -2.19 6.40
CA VAL A 40 7.49 -1.64 6.12
C VAL A 40 7.48 -0.13 6.36
N TYR A 41 7.95 0.32 7.54
CA TYR A 41 8.02 1.74 7.87
C TYR A 41 9.05 2.50 7.03
N LEU A 42 10.19 1.87 6.74
CA LEU A 42 11.24 2.50 5.94
C LEU A 42 10.75 2.79 4.52
N TYR A 43 10.20 1.80 3.83
CA TYR A 43 9.72 1.98 2.45
C TYR A 43 8.46 2.83 2.39
N SER A 44 7.57 2.73 3.39
CA SER A 44 6.41 3.61 3.53
C SER A 44 6.82 5.09 3.70
N GLY A 45 7.80 5.38 4.54
CA GLY A 45 8.35 6.73 4.70
C GLY A 45 9.09 7.22 3.44
N LEU A 46 10.05 6.43 2.93
CA LEU A 46 10.82 6.79 1.72
C LEU A 46 9.95 6.91 0.46
N GLY A 47 8.85 6.18 0.39
CA GLY A 47 7.85 6.26 -0.66
C GLY A 47 7.18 7.63 -0.70
N LYS A 48 6.81 8.15 0.48
CA LYS A 48 6.16 9.45 0.69
C LYS A 48 7.10 10.65 0.70
N LEU A 49 8.42 10.45 0.74
CA LEU A 49 9.40 11.54 0.57
C LEU A 49 9.48 11.97 -0.90
N ASP A 50 8.40 12.57 -1.38
CA ASP A 50 8.29 13.08 -2.74
C ASP A 50 7.42 14.36 -2.83
N TYR A 51 7.54 15.01 -3.99
CA TYR A 51 6.82 16.24 -4.31
C TYR A 51 5.29 16.10 -4.19
N GLN A 52 4.73 14.97 -4.66
CA GLN A 52 3.28 14.76 -4.67
C GLN A 52 2.75 14.67 -3.25
N PHE A 53 3.41 13.94 -2.36
CA PHE A 53 3.00 13.86 -0.95
C PHE A 53 3.06 15.23 -0.28
N ALA A 54 4.15 15.98 -0.46
CA ALA A 54 4.34 17.30 0.14
C ALA A 54 3.25 18.32 -0.28
N HIS A 55 2.70 18.19 -1.49
CA HIS A 55 1.72 19.12 -2.04
C HIS A 55 0.28 18.59 -2.09
N THR A 56 0.03 17.36 -1.63
CA THR A 56 -1.33 16.76 -1.66
C THR A 56 -1.66 16.10 -0.32
N VAL A 57 -1.44 14.80 -0.21
CA VAL A 57 -1.82 13.95 0.94
C VAL A 57 -1.22 14.48 2.24
N GLY A 58 0.04 14.93 2.22
CA GLY A 58 0.69 15.50 3.40
C GLY A 58 0.01 16.78 3.89
N GLN A 59 -0.48 17.62 2.97
CA GLN A 59 -1.24 18.81 3.36
C GLN A 59 -2.61 18.45 3.93
N ASN A 60 -3.30 17.48 3.34
CA ASN A 60 -4.57 16.97 3.87
C ASN A 60 -4.39 16.40 5.30
N PHE A 61 -3.24 15.76 5.55
CA PHE A 61 -2.90 15.30 6.90
C PHE A 61 -2.76 16.47 7.88
N LEU A 62 -2.04 17.53 7.50
CA LEU A 62 -1.86 18.71 8.34
C LEU A 62 -3.16 19.50 8.54
N SER A 63 -4.00 19.61 7.52
CA SER A 63 -5.27 20.34 7.59
C SER A 63 -6.33 19.62 8.42
N ALA A 64 -6.22 18.30 8.59
CA ALA A 64 -7.12 17.52 9.43
C ALA A 64 -6.76 17.59 10.92
N VAL A 65 -5.59 18.15 11.27
CA VAL A 65 -5.16 18.34 12.65
C VAL A 65 -5.59 19.74 13.11
N ASP A 66 -6.78 19.82 13.71
CA ASP A 66 -7.24 21.03 14.39
C ASP A 66 -6.79 21.00 15.86
N LEU A 67 -5.83 21.86 16.22
CA LEU A 67 -5.29 21.93 17.56
C LEU A 67 -6.13 22.93 18.38
N PRO A 68 -6.75 22.53 19.51
CA PRO A 68 -7.70 23.36 20.26
C PRO A 68 -7.20 24.76 20.68
N VAL A 69 -5.88 24.93 20.78
CA VAL A 69 -5.23 26.19 21.19
C VAL A 69 -4.63 26.95 20.00
N ILE A 70 -4.29 26.25 18.92
CA ILE A 70 -3.50 26.79 17.80
C ILE A 70 -4.37 27.02 16.55
N GLY A 71 -5.54 26.39 16.46
CA GLY A 71 -6.37 26.35 15.26
C GLY A 71 -5.76 25.47 14.17
N ASN A 72 -6.34 25.53 12.96
CA ASN A 72 -5.86 24.75 11.83
C ASN A 72 -4.47 25.22 11.38
N LEU A 73 -3.53 24.27 11.27
CA LEU A 73 -2.17 24.52 10.77
C LEU A 73 -2.18 25.10 9.35
N ALA A 74 -3.15 24.70 8.52
CA ALA A 74 -3.26 25.16 7.14
C ALA A 74 -3.51 26.66 7.03
N ASP A 75 -4.21 27.26 8.00
CA ASP A 75 -4.56 28.68 7.99
C ASP A 75 -3.41 29.57 8.51
N ARG A 76 -2.38 28.96 9.11
CA ARG A 76 -1.28 29.65 9.78
C ARG A 76 -0.03 29.81 8.90
N PHE A 77 0.16 28.92 7.95
CA PHE A 77 1.42 28.82 7.19
C PHE A 77 1.17 28.92 5.69
N GLU A 78 2.12 29.53 4.98
CA GLU A 78 2.12 29.52 3.52
C GLU A 78 2.25 28.09 2.97
N HIS A 79 1.70 27.87 1.78
CA HIS A 79 1.61 26.56 1.12
C HIS A 79 2.97 25.84 1.01
N ASN A 80 4.04 26.56 0.68
CA ASN A 80 5.39 25.99 0.57
C ASN A 80 5.95 25.57 1.93
N THR A 81 5.65 26.32 2.99
CA THR A 81 6.06 25.99 4.36
C THR A 81 5.32 24.75 4.85
N LEU A 82 4.02 24.66 4.57
CA LEU A 82 3.22 23.45 4.85
C LEU A 82 3.77 22.23 4.11
N ALA A 83 4.24 22.39 2.87
CA ALA A 83 4.85 21.29 2.12
C ALA A 83 6.14 20.77 2.79
N ILE A 84 6.98 21.66 3.32
CA ILE A 84 8.19 21.27 4.07
C ILE A 84 7.81 20.57 5.39
N ILE A 85 6.83 21.12 6.12
CA ILE A 85 6.34 20.51 7.37
C ILE A 85 5.75 19.12 7.09
N ALA A 86 5.00 18.97 5.98
CA ALA A 86 4.42 17.71 5.58
C ALA A 86 5.48 16.62 5.36
N LEU A 87 6.67 16.97 4.84
CA LEU A 87 7.78 16.04 4.66
C LEU A 87 8.42 15.57 5.98
N LEU A 88 8.20 16.27 7.10
CA LEU A 88 8.66 15.79 8.41
C LEU A 88 7.92 14.52 8.85
N LEU A 89 6.66 14.34 8.42
CA LEU A 89 5.88 13.13 8.72
C LEU A 89 6.57 11.86 8.18
N PRO A 90 6.80 11.71 6.86
CA PRO A 90 7.47 10.53 6.31
C PRO A 90 8.96 10.45 6.68
N LEU A 91 9.62 11.58 6.93
CA LEU A 91 10.99 11.57 7.45
C LEU A 91 11.04 10.93 8.85
N SER A 92 10.11 11.31 9.74
CA SER A 92 10.01 10.73 11.08
C SER A 92 9.69 9.23 11.01
N GLU A 93 8.82 8.80 10.10
CA GLU A 93 8.50 7.39 9.85
C GLU A 93 9.76 6.59 9.46
N ALA A 94 10.57 7.13 8.54
CA ALA A 94 11.84 6.50 8.13
C ALA A 94 12.89 6.47 9.26
N LEU A 95 12.99 7.54 10.06
CA LEU A 95 13.90 7.58 11.21
C LEU A 95 13.49 6.60 12.31
N ILE A 96 12.19 6.45 12.57
CA ILE A 96 11.66 5.44 13.48
C ILE A 96 12.04 4.03 12.98
N ALA A 97 11.87 3.76 11.68
CA ALA A 97 12.25 2.49 11.07
C ALA A 97 13.73 2.15 11.30
N ILE A 98 14.62 3.11 11.05
CA ILE A 98 16.06 2.98 11.32
C ILE A 98 16.29 2.73 12.82
N GLY A 99 15.60 3.48 13.69
CA GLY A 99 15.67 3.32 15.14
C GLY A 99 15.26 1.94 15.67
N LEU A 100 14.35 1.23 14.98
CA LEU A 100 13.96 -0.15 15.34
C LEU A 100 15.09 -1.16 15.12
N LEU A 101 15.98 -0.91 14.16
CA LEU A 101 17.09 -1.81 13.83
C LEU A 101 18.15 -1.82 14.94
N PHE A 102 18.41 -0.66 15.57
CA PHE A 102 19.44 -0.55 16.61
C PHE A 102 18.91 -0.87 18.01
N HIS A 103 19.59 -1.77 18.71
CA HIS A 103 19.23 -2.21 20.06
C HIS A 103 18.99 -1.07 21.08
N ARG A 104 19.80 0.00 21.06
CA ARG A 104 19.73 1.14 22.00
C ARG A 104 18.48 1.99 21.80
N THR A 105 18.09 2.24 20.55
CA THR A 105 16.95 3.10 20.20
C THR A 105 15.65 2.34 20.04
N ARG A 106 15.71 1.01 19.88
CA ARG A 106 14.57 0.14 19.53
C ARG A 106 13.36 0.33 20.43
N ARG A 107 13.53 0.45 21.74
CA ARG A 107 12.40 0.64 22.67
C ARG A 107 11.70 1.98 22.46
N VAL A 108 12.48 3.06 22.31
CA VAL A 108 11.95 4.40 22.04
C VAL A 108 11.24 4.40 20.68
N ALA A 109 11.89 3.89 19.64
CA ALA A 109 11.32 3.76 18.31
C ALA A 109 10.01 2.95 18.31
N ALA A 110 9.93 1.87 19.08
CA ALA A 110 8.71 1.08 19.21
C ALA A 110 7.56 1.82 19.89
N VAL A 111 7.84 2.64 20.91
CA VAL A 111 6.83 3.54 21.49
C VAL A 111 6.36 4.54 20.43
N CYS A 112 7.28 5.14 19.67
CA CYS A 112 6.92 6.04 18.58
C CYS A 112 6.05 5.35 17.50
N VAL A 113 6.34 4.10 17.12
CA VAL A 113 5.48 3.31 16.21
C VAL A 113 4.07 3.14 16.78
N ILE A 114 3.95 2.79 18.06
CA ILE A 114 2.64 2.62 18.70
C ILE A 114 1.87 3.94 18.70
N LEU A 115 2.51 5.05 19.06
CA LEU A 115 1.90 6.38 19.03
C LEU A 115 1.48 6.79 17.61
N LEU A 116 2.30 6.49 16.60
CA LEU A 116 1.99 6.74 15.19
C LEU A 116 0.74 5.97 14.75
N HIS A 117 0.59 4.71 15.12
CA HIS A 117 -0.61 3.95 14.75
C HIS A 117 -1.84 4.36 15.56
N LEU A 118 -1.69 4.74 16.83
CA LEU A 118 -2.78 5.29 17.62
C LEU A 118 -3.31 6.59 17.00
N SER A 119 -2.43 7.48 16.55
CA SER A 119 -2.86 8.71 15.86
C SER A 119 -3.55 8.41 14.53
N LEU A 120 -3.06 7.43 13.76
CA LEU A 120 -3.73 6.97 12.54
C LEU A 120 -5.10 6.35 12.81
N VAL A 121 -5.29 5.60 13.89
CA VAL A 121 -6.60 5.04 14.26
C VAL A 121 -7.58 6.15 14.63
N VAL A 122 -7.15 7.16 15.38
CA VAL A 122 -7.99 8.31 15.70
C VAL A 122 -8.35 9.09 14.43
N MET A 123 -7.38 9.31 13.55
CA MET A 123 -7.55 10.14 12.36
C MET A 123 -8.31 9.44 11.22
N LEU A 124 -8.08 8.15 10.99
CA LEU A 124 -8.76 7.38 9.95
C LEU A 124 -10.05 6.72 10.46
N GLY A 125 -10.26 6.75 11.78
CA GLY A 125 -11.42 6.18 12.43
C GLY A 125 -12.72 6.95 12.16
N PRO A 126 -13.84 6.46 12.71
CA PRO A 126 -15.16 7.06 12.52
C PRO A 126 -15.27 8.48 13.09
N TRP A 127 -14.30 8.92 13.89
CA TRP A 127 -14.25 10.27 14.47
C TRP A 127 -13.74 11.33 13.48
N ASN A 128 -13.19 10.95 12.32
CA ASN A 128 -12.69 11.91 11.35
C ASN A 128 -12.90 11.47 9.90
N LEU A 129 -12.01 10.67 9.30
CA LEU A 129 -12.06 10.35 7.86
C LEU A 129 -12.94 9.13 7.47
N ASP A 130 -13.51 8.42 8.46
CA ASP A 130 -14.39 7.24 8.31
C ASP A 130 -13.91 6.26 7.22
N HIS A 131 -12.62 5.88 7.33
CA HIS A 131 -11.98 5.05 6.32
C HIS A 131 -12.33 3.56 6.50
N SER A 132 -11.97 2.72 5.52
CA SER A 132 -12.37 1.30 5.55
C SER A 132 -11.95 0.57 6.84
N ASN A 133 -12.85 -0.27 7.37
CA ASN A 133 -12.60 -1.07 8.58
C ASN A 133 -11.31 -1.90 8.50
N GLY A 134 -10.95 -2.41 7.32
CA GLY A 134 -9.73 -3.19 7.11
C GLY A 134 -8.45 -2.41 7.45
N VAL A 135 -8.41 -1.11 7.14
CA VAL A 135 -7.29 -0.22 7.48
C VAL A 135 -7.18 -0.03 8.99
N LEU A 136 -8.31 0.17 9.68
CA LEU A 136 -8.33 0.34 11.14
C LEU A 136 -7.85 -0.92 11.86
N PHE A 137 -8.37 -2.08 11.48
CA PHE A 137 -7.94 -3.37 12.04
C PHE A 137 -6.44 -3.61 11.84
N TRP A 138 -5.91 -3.27 10.66
CA TRP A 138 -4.50 -3.44 10.39
C TRP A 138 -3.63 -2.52 11.23
N ASN A 139 -4.02 -1.27 11.45
CA ASN A 139 -3.30 -0.37 12.36
C ASN A 139 -3.27 -0.90 13.81
N VAL A 140 -4.40 -1.45 14.29
CA VAL A 140 -4.45 -2.11 15.62
C VAL A 140 -3.50 -3.31 15.68
N LEU A 141 -3.46 -4.12 14.62
CA LEU A 141 -2.53 -5.26 14.53
C LEU A 141 -1.07 -4.80 14.55
N LEU A 142 -0.72 -3.69 13.89
CA LEU A 142 0.63 -3.13 13.90
C LEU A 142 1.03 -2.60 15.30
N ILE A 143 0.09 -2.05 16.09
CA ILE A 143 0.32 -1.70 17.50
C ILE A 143 0.67 -2.94 18.32
N ILE A 144 -0.15 -3.99 18.20
CA ILE A 144 0.04 -5.25 18.92
C ILE A 144 1.38 -5.88 18.53
N GLN A 145 1.69 -5.91 17.24
CA GLN A 145 2.97 -6.40 16.71
C GLN A 145 4.14 -5.62 17.29
N ALA A 146 4.09 -4.28 17.30
CA ALA A 146 5.17 -3.45 17.83
C ALA A 146 5.43 -3.75 19.31
N TRP A 147 4.37 -3.93 20.10
CA TRP A 147 4.48 -4.34 21.50
C TRP A 147 5.19 -5.68 21.66
N PHE A 148 4.76 -6.72 20.93
CA PHE A 148 5.33 -8.06 21.04
C PHE A 148 6.76 -8.18 20.50
N LEU A 149 7.08 -7.51 19.38
CA LEU A 149 8.39 -7.62 18.75
C LEU A 149 9.45 -6.82 19.50
N PHE A 150 9.11 -5.64 20.03
CA PHE A 150 10.11 -4.66 20.47
C PHE A 150 10.06 -4.31 21.96
N LEU A 151 8.91 -4.36 22.61
CA LEU A 151 8.76 -3.94 24.01
C LEU A 151 8.70 -5.13 24.98
N LYS A 152 7.99 -6.20 24.63
CA LYS A 152 7.87 -7.38 25.49
C LYS A 152 9.22 -8.11 25.61
N PRO A 153 9.75 -8.33 26.83
CA PRO A 153 10.92 -9.19 27.03
C PRO A 153 10.63 -10.62 26.56
N ILE A 154 11.59 -11.26 25.88
CA ILE A 154 11.51 -12.71 25.66
C ILE A 154 11.92 -13.37 26.97
N ALA A 155 11.03 -14.18 27.55
CA ALA A 155 11.40 -15.09 28.64
C ALA A 155 12.33 -16.18 28.09
N GLU A 156 13.43 -16.45 28.79
CA GLU A 156 14.39 -17.46 28.36
C GLU A 156 13.71 -18.84 28.23
N PRO A 157 13.95 -19.58 27.14
CA PRO A 157 13.36 -20.90 26.97
C PRO A 157 13.95 -21.87 27.99
N CYS A 158 13.08 -22.56 28.74
CA CYS A 158 13.45 -23.73 29.52
C CYS A 158 13.87 -24.83 28.53
N LYS A 159 15.13 -25.27 28.62
CA LYS A 159 15.70 -26.27 27.71
C LYS A 159 15.10 -27.65 28.00
N THR A 160 14.03 -28.02 27.30
CA THR A 160 13.54 -29.40 27.27
C THR A 160 13.91 -30.03 25.92
N SER A 161 14.85 -30.97 25.95
CA SER A 161 15.34 -31.69 24.77
C SER A 161 14.33 -32.76 24.32
N PRO A 162 13.91 -32.79 23.04
CA PRO A 162 13.02 -33.84 22.53
C PRO A 162 13.78 -35.14 22.18
N PRO A 163 13.07 -36.30 22.03
CA PRO A 163 13.69 -37.60 21.77
C PRO A 163 14.27 -37.72 20.35
N GLN A 164 15.40 -38.44 20.22
CA GLN A 164 16.32 -38.40 19.07
C GLN A 164 15.85 -39.13 17.79
N SER A 165 14.73 -39.86 17.81
CA SER A 165 14.34 -40.78 16.72
C SER A 165 13.49 -40.13 15.61
N GLU A 166 12.57 -39.23 15.94
CA GLU A 166 11.76 -38.46 14.96
C GLU A 166 12.49 -37.23 14.40
N ALA A 167 13.63 -36.88 14.99
CA ALA A 167 14.36 -35.64 14.73
C ALA A 167 14.99 -35.55 13.33
N LYS A 168 15.28 -36.68 12.66
CA LYS A 168 16.07 -36.66 11.41
C LYS A 168 15.26 -36.23 10.18
N TYR A 169 14.04 -36.72 10.01
CA TYR A 169 13.17 -36.31 8.90
C TYR A 169 12.56 -34.93 9.19
N ALA A 170 12.17 -34.66 10.44
CA ALA A 170 11.74 -33.34 10.87
C ALA A 170 12.84 -32.27 10.63
N ALA A 171 14.11 -32.56 10.93
CA ALA A 171 15.21 -31.61 10.76
C ALA A 171 15.49 -31.22 9.29
N VAL A 172 15.27 -32.11 8.32
CA VAL A 172 15.51 -31.81 6.89
C VAL A 172 14.39 -30.93 6.31
N THR A 173 13.12 -31.25 6.57
CA THR A 173 11.98 -30.38 6.19
C THR A 173 12.00 -29.05 6.94
N GLU A 174 12.40 -29.05 8.22
CA GLU A 174 12.61 -27.86 9.03
C GLU A 174 13.71 -26.96 8.43
N SER A 175 14.79 -27.54 7.87
CA SER A 175 15.84 -26.79 7.17
C SER A 175 15.35 -26.12 5.88
N ILE A 176 14.60 -26.83 5.03
CA ILE A 176 14.11 -26.27 3.75
C ILE A 176 13.04 -25.21 4.00
N GLY A 177 12.08 -25.49 4.89
CA GLY A 177 11.04 -24.54 5.29
C GLY A 177 11.63 -23.24 5.83
N LYS A 178 12.63 -23.32 6.72
CA LYS A 178 13.34 -22.14 7.25
C LYS A 178 14.04 -21.35 6.15
N ARG A 179 14.71 -22.00 5.20
CA ARG A 179 15.38 -21.33 4.07
C ARG A 179 14.38 -20.65 3.15
N LEU A 180 13.26 -21.29 2.84
CA LEU A 180 12.20 -20.70 2.02
C LEU A 180 11.57 -19.49 2.72
N ALA A 181 11.22 -19.62 4.00
CA ALA A 181 10.69 -18.51 4.79
C ALA A 181 11.67 -17.34 4.87
N ALA A 182 12.97 -17.61 5.09
CA ALA A 182 14.01 -16.59 5.06
C ALA A 182 14.11 -15.92 3.68
N ALA A 183 14.11 -16.69 2.59
CA ALA A 183 14.16 -16.15 1.23
C ALA A 183 12.96 -15.23 0.93
N ILE A 184 11.75 -15.61 1.35
CA ILE A 184 10.55 -14.78 1.21
C ILE A 184 10.67 -13.48 2.01
N VAL A 185 11.16 -13.54 3.25
CA VAL A 185 11.39 -12.34 4.05
C VAL A 185 12.44 -11.43 3.42
N ILE A 186 13.55 -11.99 2.92
CA ILE A 186 14.58 -11.24 2.20
C ILE A 186 13.97 -10.55 0.97
N LEU A 187 13.18 -11.28 0.18
CA LEU A 187 12.50 -10.74 -0.99
C LEU A 187 11.58 -9.57 -0.60
N ALA A 188 10.80 -9.72 0.47
CA ALA A 188 9.90 -8.69 0.98
C ALA A 188 10.63 -7.46 1.58
N ILE A 189 11.92 -7.58 1.90
CA ILE A 189 12.78 -6.48 2.36
C ILE A 189 13.53 -5.83 1.19
N VAL A 190 13.98 -6.61 0.20
CA VAL A 190 14.87 -6.12 -0.87
C VAL A 190 14.09 -5.62 -2.09
N MET A 191 13.09 -6.37 -2.54
CA MET A 191 12.34 -6.02 -3.75
C MET A 191 11.58 -4.69 -3.70
N PRO A 192 11.05 -4.23 -2.55
CA PRO A 192 10.45 -2.91 -2.46
C PRO A 192 11.36 -1.76 -2.93
N ALA A 193 12.68 -1.91 -2.83
CA ALA A 193 13.61 -0.91 -3.37
C ALA A 193 13.46 -0.73 -4.88
N THR A 194 12.95 -1.75 -5.58
CA THR A 194 12.81 -1.76 -7.03
C THR A 194 11.49 -1.20 -7.58
N GLU A 195 10.59 -0.77 -6.68
CA GLU A 195 9.22 -0.35 -6.99
C GLU A 195 9.13 0.74 -8.05
N ARG A 196 9.95 1.80 -7.93
CA ARG A 196 9.89 2.94 -8.86
C ARG A 196 10.31 2.61 -10.28
N TRP A 197 11.06 1.52 -10.47
CA TRP A 197 11.40 1.01 -11.80
C TRP A 197 10.34 0.05 -12.36
N GLY A 198 9.28 -0.25 -11.59
CA GLY A 198 8.16 -1.10 -12.01
C GLY A 198 8.43 -2.60 -11.89
N TYR A 199 9.51 -3.02 -11.23
CA TYR A 199 9.82 -4.44 -11.02
C TYR A 199 9.06 -5.07 -9.84
N TRP A 200 8.58 -4.25 -8.90
CA TRP A 200 7.76 -4.68 -7.76
C TRP A 200 6.55 -3.76 -7.62
N ASP A 201 5.40 -4.31 -7.24
CA ASP A 201 4.17 -3.54 -7.20
C ASP A 201 4.12 -2.59 -6.00
N HIS A 202 3.40 -1.48 -6.15
CA HIS A 202 3.29 -0.42 -5.14
C HIS A 202 2.92 -0.94 -3.74
N TRP A 203 1.87 -1.76 -3.61
CA TRP A 203 1.43 -2.29 -2.31
C TRP A 203 2.37 -3.33 -1.71
N THR A 204 2.91 -4.25 -2.51
CA THR A 204 3.89 -5.25 -2.03
C THR A 204 5.27 -4.64 -1.76
N SER A 205 5.47 -3.39 -2.17
CA SER A 205 6.64 -2.56 -1.84
C SER A 205 6.45 -1.71 -0.59
N TRP A 206 5.33 -1.87 0.13
CA TRP A 206 5.00 -1.03 1.28
C TRP A 206 4.87 0.47 0.96
N ALA A 207 4.62 0.84 -0.30
CA ALA A 207 4.33 2.21 -0.72
C ALA A 207 2.87 2.59 -0.35
N LEU A 208 2.60 2.58 0.96
CA LEU A 208 1.28 2.82 1.53
C LEU A 208 0.99 4.32 1.54
N TYR A 209 -0.21 4.70 1.12
CA TYR A 209 -0.62 6.12 1.01
C TYR A 209 0.36 6.99 0.23
N SER A 210 1.13 6.38 -0.68
CA SER A 210 2.11 7.10 -1.47
C SER A 210 1.45 7.57 -2.79
N PRO A 211 1.28 8.88 -2.99
CA PRO A 211 0.53 9.40 -4.13
C PRO A 211 1.25 9.13 -5.45
N HIS A 212 2.56 8.82 -5.46
CA HIS A 212 3.36 8.59 -6.67
C HIS A 212 2.97 7.35 -7.47
N SER A 213 2.12 6.46 -6.94
CA SER A 213 1.72 5.21 -7.59
C SER A 213 1.22 5.40 -9.03
N SER A 214 1.51 4.41 -9.88
CA SER A 214 0.99 4.36 -11.24
C SER A 214 -0.51 4.04 -11.21
N ARG A 215 -1.28 4.67 -12.10
CA ARG A 215 -2.74 4.50 -12.14
C ARG A 215 -3.31 4.74 -13.53
N VAL A 216 -4.54 4.32 -13.73
CA VAL A 216 -5.30 4.55 -14.96
C VAL A 216 -6.56 5.33 -14.60
N GLU A 217 -6.81 6.40 -15.35
CA GLU A 217 -8.10 7.07 -15.32
C GLU A 217 -8.92 6.53 -16.48
N VAL A 218 -10.09 5.98 -16.18
CA VAL A 218 -11.00 5.40 -17.17
C VAL A 218 -12.13 6.38 -17.39
N GLN A 219 -12.40 6.68 -18.65
CA GLN A 219 -13.49 7.57 -19.05
C GLN A 219 -14.36 6.88 -20.08
N ILE A 220 -15.68 6.99 -19.92
CA ILE A 220 -16.67 6.38 -20.79
C ILE A 220 -17.54 7.49 -21.37
N HIS A 221 -17.70 7.50 -22.68
CA HIS A 221 -18.50 8.50 -23.36
C HIS A 221 -19.99 8.26 -23.14
N ARG A 222 -20.76 9.33 -23.00
CA ARG A 222 -22.22 9.30 -22.75
C ARG A 222 -23.00 8.44 -23.74
N SER A 223 -22.53 8.30 -24.99
CA SER A 223 -23.18 7.48 -26.03
C SER A 223 -23.23 5.98 -25.70
N ALA A 224 -22.40 5.51 -24.77
CA ALA A 224 -22.34 4.12 -24.37
C ALA A 224 -22.82 3.88 -22.92
N MET A 225 -23.40 4.88 -22.26
CA MET A 225 -23.91 4.72 -20.89
C MET A 225 -25.04 3.69 -20.80
N ASP A 226 -25.90 3.63 -21.83
CA ASP A 226 -27.01 2.67 -21.90
C ASP A 226 -26.54 1.22 -22.08
N GLN A 227 -25.28 1.02 -22.51
CA GLN A 227 -24.66 -0.31 -22.65
C GLN A 227 -24.12 -0.83 -21.31
N LEU A 228 -23.91 0.06 -20.35
CA LEU A 228 -23.41 -0.28 -19.02
C LEU A 228 -24.55 -0.69 -18.09
N PRO A 229 -24.32 -1.61 -17.16
CA PRO A 229 -25.30 -1.95 -16.15
C PRO A 229 -25.55 -0.77 -15.21
N ALA A 230 -26.79 -0.63 -14.74
CA ALA A 230 -27.21 0.39 -13.78
C ALA A 230 -26.37 0.39 -12.49
N THR A 231 -25.70 -0.72 -12.17
CA THR A 231 -24.81 -0.85 -11.01
C THR A 231 -23.52 -0.03 -11.12
N ILE A 232 -23.10 0.36 -12.32
CA ILE A 232 -21.89 1.16 -12.57
C ILE A 232 -22.20 2.66 -12.62
N HIS A 233 -23.43 3.03 -13.00
CA HIS A 233 -23.84 4.42 -13.20
C HIS A 233 -23.55 5.35 -12.02
N PRO A 234 -23.75 4.96 -10.74
CA PRO A 234 -23.43 5.82 -9.59
C PRO A 234 -21.95 6.22 -9.48
N PHE A 235 -21.05 5.50 -10.16
CA PHE A 235 -19.61 5.73 -10.13
C PHE A 235 -19.08 6.47 -11.36
N LEU A 236 -19.97 6.93 -12.24
CA LEU A 236 -19.63 7.75 -13.40
C LEU A 236 -19.82 9.22 -13.05
N GLN A 237 -18.74 10.00 -13.07
CA GLN A 237 -18.78 11.44 -12.82
C GLN A 237 -18.48 12.24 -14.09
N ASP A 238 -19.28 13.27 -14.35
CA ASP A 238 -18.99 14.23 -15.41
C ASP A 238 -18.11 15.36 -14.86
N ASP A 239 -16.82 15.33 -15.17
CA ASP A 239 -15.87 16.31 -14.65
C ASP A 239 -15.83 17.60 -15.49
N ASN A 240 -16.06 17.51 -16.80
CA ASN A 240 -15.71 18.57 -17.75
C ASN A 240 -16.83 18.92 -18.74
N SER A 241 -17.99 18.27 -18.65
CA SER A 241 -19.11 18.44 -19.59
C SER A 241 -18.72 18.21 -21.07
N ASP A 242 -17.62 17.50 -21.31
CA ASP A 242 -17.13 17.12 -22.65
C ASP A 242 -17.79 15.83 -23.17
N GLY A 243 -18.76 15.29 -22.43
CA GLY A 243 -19.45 14.04 -22.71
C GLY A 243 -18.70 12.78 -22.26
N TRP A 244 -17.53 12.92 -21.63
CA TRP A 244 -16.76 11.81 -21.08
C TRP A 244 -16.89 11.75 -19.57
N HIS A 245 -17.47 10.65 -19.09
CA HIS A 245 -17.66 10.43 -17.66
C HIS A 245 -16.50 9.63 -17.08
N HIS A 246 -15.85 10.17 -16.05
CA HIS A 246 -14.81 9.48 -15.30
C HIS A 246 -15.42 8.36 -14.45
N LEU A 247 -14.92 7.14 -14.65
CA LEU A 247 -15.29 6.01 -13.82
C LEU A 247 -14.44 6.02 -12.55
N GLN A 248 -15.08 6.28 -11.41
CA GLN A 248 -14.48 6.25 -10.09
C GLN A 248 -14.23 4.81 -9.61
N MET A 249 -13.26 4.15 -10.24
CA MET A 249 -12.95 2.73 -10.00
C MET A 249 -12.67 2.41 -8.52
N ASN A 250 -12.07 3.34 -7.78
CA ASN A 250 -11.80 3.13 -6.35
C ASN A 250 -13.09 3.07 -5.52
N LEU A 251 -14.04 3.98 -5.76
CA LEU A 251 -15.33 3.97 -5.07
C LEU A 251 -16.17 2.76 -5.49
N TRP A 252 -16.13 2.42 -6.77
CA TRP A 252 -16.81 1.23 -7.28
C TRP A 252 -16.27 -0.06 -6.65
N SER A 253 -14.94 -0.17 -6.51
CA SER A 253 -14.30 -1.31 -5.83
C SER A 253 -14.66 -1.38 -4.35
N LEU A 254 -14.67 -0.24 -3.64
CA LEU A 254 -15.06 -0.17 -2.24
C LEU A 254 -16.52 -0.58 -2.04
N ASP A 255 -17.44 -0.11 -2.89
CA ASP A 255 -18.86 -0.49 -2.83
C ASP A 255 -19.07 -2.00 -3.05
N ARG A 256 -18.42 -2.57 -4.07
CA ARG A 256 -18.68 -3.96 -4.47
C ARG A 256 -17.89 -5.01 -3.71
N LEU A 257 -16.68 -4.68 -3.29
CA LEU A 257 -15.72 -5.62 -2.73
C LEU A 257 -15.25 -5.24 -1.33
N ASN A 258 -15.66 -4.07 -0.80
CA ASN A 258 -15.20 -3.52 0.47
C ASN A 258 -13.66 -3.40 0.57
N VAL A 259 -13.00 -3.22 -0.58
CA VAL A 259 -11.55 -3.02 -0.68
C VAL A 259 -11.25 -2.00 -1.77
N PRO A 260 -10.20 -1.17 -1.60
CA PRO A 260 -9.77 -0.23 -2.63
C PRO A 260 -9.25 -0.98 -3.86
N ILE A 261 -9.32 -0.32 -5.01
CA ILE A 261 -8.76 -0.88 -6.24
C ILE A 261 -7.25 -1.04 -6.11
N TYR A 262 -6.70 -2.14 -6.62
CA TYR A 262 -5.25 -2.37 -6.60
C TYR A 262 -4.52 -1.23 -7.35
N PRO A 263 -3.57 -0.52 -6.72
CA PRO A 263 -3.03 0.74 -7.21
C PRO A 263 -1.87 0.49 -8.16
N GLN A 264 -2.13 -0.26 -9.23
CA GLN A 264 -1.15 -0.54 -10.26
C GLN A 264 -1.78 -0.33 -11.63
N ALA A 265 -1.14 0.48 -12.48
CA ALA A 265 -1.67 0.81 -13.80
C ALA A 265 -2.02 -0.44 -14.62
N ARG A 266 -1.17 -1.48 -14.60
CA ARG A 266 -1.40 -2.75 -15.31
C ARG A 266 -2.74 -3.40 -14.95
N PHE A 267 -3.10 -3.39 -13.66
CA PHE A 267 -4.30 -4.04 -13.16
C PHE A 267 -5.53 -3.21 -13.50
N GLN A 268 -5.45 -1.89 -13.29
CA GLN A 268 -6.52 -0.96 -13.62
C GLN A 268 -6.81 -0.91 -15.12
N LEU A 269 -5.76 -0.98 -15.96
CA LEU A 269 -5.88 -1.08 -17.40
C LEU A 269 -6.55 -2.39 -17.84
N ALA A 270 -6.20 -3.51 -17.20
CA ALA A 270 -6.85 -4.80 -17.46
C ALA A 270 -8.34 -4.78 -17.08
N VAL A 271 -8.71 -4.09 -15.99
CA VAL A 271 -10.12 -3.86 -15.63
C VAL A 271 -10.82 -3.03 -16.70
N ALA A 272 -10.19 -1.94 -17.17
CA ALA A 272 -10.74 -1.09 -18.24
C ALA A 272 -10.95 -1.86 -19.55
N SER A 273 -9.94 -2.62 -19.99
CA SER A 273 -10.02 -3.53 -21.14
C SER A 273 -11.19 -4.51 -20.97
N ARG A 274 -11.30 -5.16 -19.79
CA ARG A 274 -12.38 -6.11 -19.54
C ARG A 274 -13.77 -5.45 -19.61
N ILE A 275 -13.95 -4.24 -19.09
CA ILE A 275 -15.20 -3.48 -19.20
C ILE A 275 -15.50 -3.19 -20.68
N ALA A 276 -14.50 -2.72 -21.44
CA ALA A 276 -14.64 -2.42 -22.85
C ALA A 276 -15.05 -3.65 -23.69
N HIS A 277 -14.51 -4.83 -23.36
CA HIS A 277 -14.89 -6.09 -24.00
C HIS A 277 -16.26 -6.59 -23.57
N LEU A 278 -16.60 -6.50 -22.28
CA LEU A 278 -17.87 -7.02 -21.75
C LEU A 278 -19.10 -6.26 -22.25
N TYR A 279 -18.97 -4.95 -22.44
CA TYR A 279 -20.10 -4.08 -22.85
C TYR A 279 -19.93 -3.53 -24.26
N ASP A 280 -19.00 -4.08 -25.05
CA ASP A 280 -18.71 -3.71 -26.44
C ASP A 280 -18.54 -2.20 -26.67
N LEU A 281 -17.86 -1.53 -25.75
CA LEU A 281 -17.74 -0.06 -25.73
C LEU A 281 -16.96 0.52 -26.92
N SER A 282 -16.36 -0.31 -27.78
CA SER A 282 -15.64 0.08 -29.00
C SER A 282 -14.79 1.35 -28.81
N ASP A 283 -15.14 2.49 -29.42
CA ASP A 283 -14.42 3.77 -29.29
C ASP A 283 -15.01 4.72 -28.23
N SER A 284 -16.07 4.30 -27.53
CA SER A 284 -16.75 5.05 -26.46
C SER A 284 -16.07 4.89 -25.10
N VAL A 285 -14.85 4.36 -25.06
CA VAL A 285 -14.02 4.25 -23.86
C VAL A 285 -12.65 4.84 -24.15
N ARG A 286 -12.12 5.62 -23.20
CA ARG A 286 -10.74 6.11 -23.26
C ARG A 286 -10.08 5.94 -21.90
N VAL A 287 -8.78 5.73 -21.92
CA VAL A 287 -7.97 5.60 -20.72
C VAL A 287 -6.81 6.58 -20.76
N ILE A 288 -6.47 7.14 -19.59
CA ILE A 288 -5.27 7.93 -19.38
C ILE A 288 -4.39 7.13 -18.42
N VAL A 289 -3.35 6.50 -18.98
CA VAL A 289 -2.38 5.71 -18.22
C VAL A 289 -1.35 6.68 -17.66
N LYS A 290 -1.31 6.80 -16.33
CA LYS A 290 -0.39 7.67 -15.59
C LYS A 290 0.72 6.84 -14.98
N GLY A 291 1.95 7.14 -15.39
CA GLY A 291 3.15 6.54 -14.83
C GLY A 291 3.40 6.94 -13.38
N VAL A 292 4.50 6.41 -12.83
CA VAL A 292 5.01 6.81 -11.53
C VAL A 292 5.44 8.28 -11.56
N ALA A 293 5.07 9.06 -10.55
CA ALA A 293 5.52 10.45 -10.45
C ALA A 293 7.02 10.54 -10.17
N ASP A 294 7.67 11.46 -10.87
CA ASP A 294 9.02 11.88 -10.52
C ASP A 294 9.08 12.42 -9.09
N ARG A 295 10.10 12.00 -8.34
CA ARG A 295 10.20 12.28 -6.90
C ARG A 295 10.33 13.78 -6.61
N ARG A 296 10.98 14.54 -7.50
CA ARG A 296 11.34 15.94 -7.27
C ARG A 296 10.35 16.92 -7.88
N SER A 297 9.92 16.65 -9.10
CA SER A 297 9.03 17.53 -9.86
C SER A 297 7.56 17.14 -9.77
N GLY A 298 7.26 15.89 -9.37
CA GLY A 298 5.90 15.37 -9.36
C GLY A 298 5.31 15.09 -10.75
N VAL A 299 6.05 15.40 -11.82
CA VAL A 299 5.63 15.17 -13.22
C VAL A 299 5.52 13.69 -13.51
N ARG A 300 4.55 13.31 -14.34
CA ARG A 300 4.29 11.93 -14.77
C ARG A 300 4.30 11.86 -16.28
N ASN A 301 4.75 10.71 -16.80
CA ASN A 301 4.43 10.34 -18.17
C ASN A 301 2.95 9.93 -18.23
N GLU A 302 2.20 10.50 -19.16
CA GLU A 302 0.80 10.17 -19.41
C GLU A 302 0.64 9.70 -20.85
N GLN A 303 -0.03 8.57 -21.02
CA GLN A 303 -0.35 8.01 -22.32
C GLN A 303 -1.87 7.86 -22.42
N ARG A 304 -2.44 8.42 -23.49
CA ARG A 304 -3.86 8.33 -23.77
C ARG A 304 -4.08 7.23 -24.80
N ALA A 305 -5.03 6.36 -24.53
CA ALA A 305 -5.49 5.34 -25.45
C ALA A 305 -7.01 5.44 -25.58
N ILE A 306 -7.49 5.53 -26.82
CA ILE A 306 -8.90 5.66 -27.16
C ILE A 306 -9.37 4.38 -27.82
N GLY A 307 -10.46 3.86 -27.30
CA GLY A 307 -11.10 2.67 -27.80
C GLY A 307 -10.40 1.36 -27.42
N ARG A 308 -11.15 0.28 -27.57
CA ARG A 308 -10.75 -1.07 -27.16
C ARG A 308 -9.40 -1.50 -27.73
N LYS A 309 -9.14 -1.21 -29.01
CA LYS A 309 -7.92 -1.65 -29.71
C LYS A 309 -6.65 -1.03 -29.13
N GLU A 310 -6.69 0.28 -28.83
CA GLU A 310 -5.54 0.98 -28.25
C GLU A 310 -5.34 0.56 -26.79
N ILE A 311 -6.43 0.42 -26.01
CA ILE A 311 -6.36 -0.09 -24.64
C ILE A 311 -5.69 -1.47 -24.58
N ASP A 312 -6.07 -2.38 -25.49
CA ASP A 312 -5.45 -3.71 -25.58
C ASP A 312 -4.00 -3.65 -26.07
N ALA A 313 -3.63 -2.66 -26.87
CA ALA A 313 -2.25 -2.43 -27.28
C ALA A 313 -1.39 -1.99 -26.09
N GLU A 314 -1.86 -1.02 -25.30
CA GLU A 314 -1.20 -0.59 -24.08
C GLU A 314 -1.07 -1.74 -23.08
N LEU A 315 -2.09 -2.59 -22.97
CA LEU A 315 -2.04 -3.73 -22.05
C LEU A 315 -0.92 -4.71 -22.40
N ARG A 316 -0.60 -4.89 -23.69
CA ARG A 316 0.49 -5.76 -24.15
C ARG A 316 1.88 -5.29 -23.71
N HIS A 317 2.04 -4.00 -23.36
CA HIS A 317 3.31 -3.49 -22.85
C HIS A 317 3.62 -4.02 -21.44
N TYR A 318 2.60 -4.52 -20.72
CA TYR A 318 2.77 -5.14 -19.42
C TYR A 318 2.94 -6.67 -19.56
N TRP A 319 4.14 -7.15 -19.31
CA TRP A 319 4.50 -8.58 -19.42
C TRP A 319 3.68 -9.52 -18.52
N ILE A 320 3.16 -9.05 -17.38
CA ILE A 320 2.31 -9.82 -16.44
C ILE A 320 0.81 -9.68 -16.76
N ALA A 321 0.43 -8.87 -17.75
CA ALA A 321 -0.97 -8.57 -18.05
C ALA A 321 -1.67 -9.50 -19.04
N GLN A 322 -0.91 -10.39 -19.68
CA GLN A 322 -1.43 -11.37 -20.63
C GLN A 322 -2.21 -12.49 -19.94
#